data_AF-A0A6V7T597-F1
#
_entry.id   AF-A0A6V7T597-F1
#
_cell.length_a   1.000
_cell.length_b   1.000
_cell.length_c   1.000
_cell.angle_alpha   90.00
_cell.angle_beta   90.00
_cell.angle_gamma   90.00
#
_symmetry.space_group_name_H-M   'P 1'
#
loop_
_entity.id
_entity.type
_entity.pdbx_description
1 polymer ?
#
loop_
_entity_poly.entity_id
_entity_poly.type
_entity_poly.pdbx_seq_one_letter_code
_entity_poly.pdbx_strand_id
1 'polypeptide(L)'
;MDFQNRVGHKTGSGMPQTREDINQERKERLKQLALENIDITKDPYILKNNVGMFECKLCLTLHNNESSYLCHTQGKKHQINLAQRLLKEKNELMTNKSSKPPPEQKKIVKIGKPGYDVTRVRNKKNQLGILFELSFPNIKENTKPKFRFMSSFEQKIEPADKKYQYLLFAAEPYETIAFKIPNLDIDENDDFYYKWFEKKKIFVMQIHFLRNPGHFPIRNNPNILPAHMQW
;
A
#
# COMPACT_ATOMS: atom_id res chain seq x y z
N MET A 1 -28.13 58.93 44.35
CA MET A 1 -26.76 59.49 44.38
C MET A 1 -26.21 59.41 42.97
N ASP A 2 -25.91 60.56 42.37
CA ASP A 2 -25.38 60.67 41.02
C ASP A 2 -23.94 60.14 40.94
N PHE A 3 -23.71 59.22 40.01
CA PHE A 3 -22.41 58.57 39.76
C PHE A 3 -21.69 59.16 38.54
N GLN A 4 -21.96 60.42 38.21
CA GLN A 4 -21.67 60.94 36.87
C GLN A 4 -20.22 61.38 36.60
N ASN A 5 -19.30 61.44 37.57
CA ASN A 5 -17.91 61.82 37.30
C ASN A 5 -16.92 61.26 38.34
N ARG A 6 -16.67 59.95 38.32
CA ARG A 6 -15.54 59.37 39.06
C ARG A 6 -14.54 58.75 38.09
N VAL A 7 -13.53 59.52 37.68
CA VAL A 7 -12.33 58.98 37.02
C VAL A 7 -11.52 58.25 38.09
N GLY A 8 -11.87 56.98 38.31
CA GLY A 8 -11.27 56.14 39.34
C GLY A 8 -10.12 55.32 38.79
N HIS A 9 -8.88 55.64 39.18
CA HIS A 9 -7.82 54.65 39.18
C HIS A 9 -6.74 54.92 40.24
N LYS A 10 -6.65 54.03 41.25
CA LYS A 10 -5.58 53.85 42.26
C LYS A 10 -5.85 52.51 42.99
N THR A 11 -4.91 51.62 43.35
CA THR A 11 -3.51 51.37 42.99
C THR A 11 -3.27 49.87 43.22
N GLY A 12 -2.51 49.23 42.32
CA GLY A 12 -2.41 47.78 42.06
C GLY A 12 -2.73 47.43 40.59
N SER A 13 -3.01 48.43 39.74
CA SER A 13 -2.08 49.15 38.84
C SER A 13 -1.71 48.42 37.54
N GLY A 14 -2.70 47.80 36.88
CA GLY A 14 -2.74 47.73 35.42
C GLY A 14 -3.51 48.94 34.88
N MET A 15 -3.21 49.39 33.65
CA MET A 15 -4.04 50.39 32.96
C MET A 15 -5.46 49.84 32.75
N PRO A 16 -6.52 50.68 32.70
CA PRO A 16 -7.83 50.22 32.24
C PRO A 16 -7.65 49.57 30.86
N GLN A 17 -8.05 48.30 30.74
CA GLN A 17 -7.89 47.52 29.53
C GLN A 17 -8.47 48.33 28.36
N THR A 18 -7.62 48.67 27.39
CA THR A 18 -8.05 49.49 26.27
C THR A 18 -9.01 48.69 25.39
N ARG A 19 -9.76 49.37 24.52
CA ARG A 19 -10.64 48.67 23.56
C ARG A 19 -9.84 47.70 22.66
N GLU A 20 -8.57 48.01 22.43
CA GLU A 20 -7.63 47.20 21.67
C GLU A 20 -7.24 45.92 22.43
N ASP A 21 -6.92 46.05 23.72
CA ASP A 21 -6.58 44.91 24.59
C ASP A 21 -7.76 43.92 24.72
N ILE A 22 -9.00 44.42 24.85
CA ILE A 22 -10.21 43.58 24.91
C ILE A 22 -10.41 42.82 23.59
N ASN A 23 -10.15 43.47 22.46
CA ASN A 23 -10.27 42.84 21.14
C ASN A 23 -9.18 41.79 20.92
N GLN A 24 -7.96 42.04 21.42
CA GLN A 24 -6.86 41.09 21.35
C GLN A 24 -7.16 39.84 22.20
N GLU A 25 -7.60 40.02 23.44
CA GLU A 25 -7.99 38.91 24.32
C GLU A 25 -9.14 38.09 23.71
N ARG A 26 -10.14 38.76 23.13
CA ARG A 26 -11.24 38.07 22.41
C ARG A 26 -10.71 37.23 21.25
N LYS A 27 -9.74 37.75 20.48
CA LYS A 27 -9.14 37.04 19.34
C LYS A 27 -8.31 35.84 19.79
N GLU A 28 -7.54 35.98 20.87
CA GLU A 28 -6.75 34.91 21.47
C GLU A 28 -7.64 33.79 22.03
N ARG A 29 -8.76 34.16 22.67
CA ARG A 29 -9.75 33.18 23.16
C ARG A 29 -10.43 32.42 22.03
N LEU A 30 -10.83 33.10 20.96
CA LEU A 30 -11.43 32.44 19.78
C LEU A 30 -10.42 31.51 19.10
N LYS A 31 -9.14 31.88 19.06
CA LYS A 31 -8.04 31.03 18.57
C LYS A 31 -7.91 29.76 19.41
N GLN A 32 -7.95 29.88 20.73
CA GLN A 32 -7.86 28.74 21.65
C GLN A 32 -9.04 27.77 21.50
N LEU A 33 -10.27 28.29 21.43
CA LEU A 33 -11.46 27.47 21.20
C LEU A 33 -11.40 26.71 19.86
N ALA A 34 -10.81 27.29 18.82
CA ALA A 34 -10.64 26.63 17.53
C ALA A 34 -9.59 25.50 17.57
N LEU A 35 -8.48 25.71 18.28
CA LEU A 35 -7.43 24.70 18.52
C LEU A 35 -7.94 23.51 19.33
N GLU A 36 -8.82 23.75 20.31
CA GLU A 36 -9.42 22.68 21.13
C GLU A 36 -10.38 21.78 20.32
N ASN A 37 -11.06 22.33 19.31
CA ASN A 37 -12.04 21.59 18.50
C ASN A 37 -11.44 20.89 17.27
N ILE A 38 -10.33 21.40 16.74
CA ILE A 38 -9.73 20.90 15.51
C ILE A 38 -8.30 20.48 15.80
N ASP A 39 -8.07 19.16 15.82
CA ASP A 39 -6.72 18.62 15.94
C ASP A 39 -6.00 18.75 14.59
N ILE A 40 -5.09 19.73 14.51
CA ILE A 40 -4.29 20.02 13.31
C ILE A 40 -3.51 18.80 12.83
N THR A 41 -3.10 17.91 13.73
CA THR A 41 -2.27 16.75 13.37
C THR A 41 -3.04 15.70 12.55
N LYS A 42 -4.38 15.73 12.62
CA LYS A 42 -5.25 14.79 11.91
C LYS A 42 -5.62 15.25 10.50
N ASP A 43 -5.31 16.49 10.13
CA ASP A 43 -5.58 16.99 8.79
C ASP A 43 -4.59 16.37 7.77
N PRO A 44 -5.06 15.59 6.78
CA PRO A 44 -4.17 14.96 5.80
C PRO A 44 -3.53 15.95 4.82
N TYR A 45 -3.96 17.22 4.80
CA TYR A 45 -3.48 18.23 3.86
C TYR A 45 -2.48 19.22 4.44
N ILE A 46 -2.20 19.17 5.74
CA ILE A 46 -1.20 20.04 6.37
C ILE A 46 0.21 19.46 6.19
N LEU A 47 1.17 20.31 5.85
CA LEU A 47 2.59 19.97 5.84
C LEU A 47 3.39 21.06 6.55
N LYS A 48 4.33 20.67 7.40
CA LYS A 48 5.27 21.61 8.02
C LYS A 48 6.56 21.61 7.20
N ASN A 49 6.93 22.79 6.71
CA ASN A 49 8.17 22.97 5.97
C ASN A 49 9.40 22.88 6.88
N ASN A 50 10.55 22.67 6.25
CA ASN A 50 11.86 22.69 6.92
C ASN A 50 12.18 24.05 7.58
N VAL A 51 11.54 25.14 7.12
CA VAL A 51 11.64 26.49 7.71
C VAL A 51 10.67 26.70 8.88
N GLY A 52 9.75 25.76 9.11
CA GLY A 52 8.75 25.82 10.19
C GLY A 52 7.42 26.48 9.82
N MET A 53 7.25 26.92 8.57
CA MET A 53 5.96 27.40 8.03
C MET A 53 5.01 26.24 7.73
N PHE A 54 3.71 26.52 7.73
CA PHE A 54 2.67 25.54 7.41
C PHE A 54 2.18 25.68 5.97
N GLU A 55 2.11 24.59 5.24
CA GLU A 55 1.58 24.56 3.87
C GLU A 55 0.27 23.78 3.82
N CYS A 56 -0.68 24.28 3.03
CA CYS A 56 -1.88 23.56 2.65
C CYS A 56 -1.67 22.88 1.30
N LYS A 57 -1.48 21.55 1.28
CA LYS A 57 -1.28 20.77 0.04
C LYS A 57 -2.48 20.83 -0.91
N LEU A 58 -3.69 21.01 -0.37
CA LEU A 58 -4.91 21.09 -1.16
C LEU A 58 -5.03 22.42 -1.92
N CYS A 59 -4.52 23.51 -1.36
CA CYS A 59 -4.66 24.85 -1.93
C CYS A 59 -3.33 25.44 -2.44
N LEU A 60 -2.20 24.80 -2.16
CA LEU A 60 -0.84 25.29 -2.43
C LEU A 60 -0.61 26.68 -1.84
N THR A 61 -1.06 26.88 -0.59
CA THR A 61 -0.91 28.14 0.14
C THR A 61 0.00 27.97 1.34
N LEU A 62 0.82 29.00 1.58
CA LEU A 62 1.74 29.09 2.71
C LEU A 62 1.10 29.89 3.85
N HIS A 63 1.29 29.42 5.08
CA HIS A 63 0.76 29.99 6.30
C HIS A 63 1.87 30.12 7.33
N ASN A 64 2.01 31.30 7.92
CA ASN A 64 3.08 31.56 8.88
C ASN A 64 2.86 30.81 10.20
N ASN A 65 1.60 30.77 10.64
CA ASN A 65 1.20 30.22 11.93
C ASN A 65 0.11 29.16 11.72
N GLU A 66 0.04 28.20 12.62
CA GLU A 66 -0.99 27.16 12.66
C GLU A 66 -2.41 27.75 12.63
N SER A 67 -2.64 28.87 13.32
CA SER A 67 -3.94 29.54 13.31
C SER A 67 -4.29 30.21 11.99
N SER A 68 -3.28 30.65 11.23
CA SER A 68 -3.50 31.13 9.86
C SER A 68 -3.93 29.99 8.95
N TYR A 69 -3.37 28.79 9.15
CA TYR A 69 -3.78 27.56 8.48
C TYR A 69 -5.22 27.15 8.87
N LEU A 70 -5.57 27.16 10.16
CA LEU A 70 -6.93 26.84 10.64
C LEU A 70 -8.00 27.78 10.07
N CYS A 71 -7.74 29.08 10.02
CA CYS A 71 -8.69 30.00 9.38
C CYS A 71 -8.81 29.75 7.87
N HIS A 72 -7.73 29.30 7.22
CA HIS A 72 -7.74 28.95 5.81
C HIS A 72 -8.58 27.70 5.51
N THR A 73 -8.52 26.65 6.34
CA THR A 73 -9.32 25.42 6.12
C THR A 73 -10.82 25.67 6.22
N GLN A 74 -11.24 26.61 7.06
CA GLN A 74 -12.63 27.07 7.16
C GLN A 74 -13.04 28.01 6.01
N GLY A 75 -12.10 28.45 5.18
CA GLY A 75 -12.35 29.34 4.05
C GLY A 75 -13.06 28.66 2.88
N LYS A 76 -13.92 29.40 2.17
CA LYS A 76 -14.70 28.90 1.02
C LYS A 76 -13.82 28.26 -0.06
N LYS A 77 -12.66 28.85 -0.37
CA LYS A 77 -11.73 28.33 -1.39
C LYS A 77 -11.25 26.92 -1.03
N HIS A 78 -10.87 26.69 0.22
CA HIS A 78 -10.42 25.38 0.69
C HIS A 78 -11.55 24.34 0.60
N GLN A 79 -12.75 24.70 1.05
CA GLN A 79 -13.93 23.83 1.00
C GLN A 79 -14.34 23.46 -0.44
N ILE A 80 -14.26 24.42 -1.38
CA ILE A 80 -14.52 24.15 -2.81
C ILE A 80 -13.50 23.19 -3.39
N ASN A 81 -12.20 23.38 -3.12
CA ASN A 81 -11.15 22.48 -3.60
C ASN A 81 -11.31 21.06 -3.02
N LEU A 82 -11.74 20.96 -1.76
CA LEU A 82 -12.01 19.68 -1.10
C LEU A 82 -13.17 18.97 -1.78
N ALA A 83 -14.27 19.69 -2.05
CA ALA A 83 -15.42 19.15 -2.78
C ALA A 83 -15.04 18.70 -4.20
N GLN A 84 -14.26 19.49 -4.94
CA GLN A 84 -13.78 19.13 -6.27
C GLN A 84 -12.91 17.86 -6.24
N ARG A 85 -12.06 17.71 -5.23
CA ARG A 85 -11.23 16.51 -5.07
C ARG A 85 -12.07 15.27 -4.78
N LEU A 86 -13.07 15.37 -3.90
CA LEU A 86 -14.00 14.27 -3.64
C LEU A 86 -14.78 13.86 -4.90
N LEU A 87 -15.20 14.84 -5.72
CA LEU A 87 -15.87 14.57 -6.99
C LEU A 87 -14.94 13.87 -7.99
N LYS A 88 -13.67 14.31 -8.09
CA LYS A 88 -12.67 13.69 -8.95
C LYS A 88 -12.36 12.26 -8.52
N GLU A 89 -12.14 12.02 -7.23
CA GLU A 89 -11.92 10.67 -6.68
C GLU A 89 -13.12 9.76 -6.91
N LYS A 90 -14.35 10.29 -6.74
CA LYS A 90 -15.58 9.55 -7.09
C LYS A 90 -15.63 9.19 -8.57
N ASN A 91 -15.25 10.11 -9.46
CA ASN A 91 -15.22 9.86 -10.90
C ASN A 91 -14.13 8.84 -11.28
N GLU A 92 -12.93 8.93 -10.72
CA GLU A 92 -11.84 7.96 -10.94
C GLU A 92 -12.22 6.56 -10.42
N LEU A 93 -12.88 6.48 -9.26
CA LEU A 93 -13.43 5.23 -8.74
C LEU A 93 -14.51 4.64 -9.66
N MET A 94 -15.31 5.49 -10.32
CA MET A 94 -16.31 5.06 -11.30
C MET A 94 -15.67 4.64 -12.63
N THR A 95 -14.60 5.30 -13.08
CA THR A 95 -13.87 4.93 -14.30
C THR A 95 -13.07 3.64 -14.12
N ASN A 96 -12.46 3.43 -12.96
CA ASN A 96 -11.68 2.21 -12.66
C ASN A 96 -12.55 1.01 -12.27
N LYS A 97 -13.78 1.23 -11.78
CA LYS A 97 -14.77 0.17 -11.64
C LYS A 97 -15.48 -0.02 -12.97
N SER A 98 -14.97 -0.96 -13.78
CA SER A 98 -15.86 -1.66 -14.72
C SER A 98 -17.15 -2.01 -13.97
N SER A 99 -18.30 -1.67 -14.53
CA SER A 99 -19.65 -1.73 -13.95
C SER A 99 -20.16 -3.13 -13.59
N LYS A 100 -19.25 -4.07 -13.31
CA LYS A 100 -19.59 -5.39 -12.83
C LYS A 100 -19.81 -5.31 -11.32
N PRO A 101 -21.00 -5.70 -10.82
CA PRO A 101 -21.18 -5.85 -9.39
C PRO A 101 -20.08 -6.77 -8.82
N PRO A 102 -19.63 -6.55 -7.58
CA PRO A 102 -18.66 -7.44 -6.94
C PRO A 102 -19.16 -8.88 -7.08
N PRO A 103 -18.36 -9.82 -7.59
CA PRO A 103 -18.82 -11.18 -7.76
C PRO A 103 -19.20 -11.74 -6.38
N GLU A 104 -20.45 -12.19 -6.24
CA GLU A 104 -20.90 -12.87 -5.03
C GLU A 104 -19.97 -14.06 -4.77
N GLN A 105 -19.33 -14.05 -3.60
CA GLN A 105 -18.43 -15.12 -3.20
C GLN A 105 -19.25 -16.38 -2.94
N LYS A 106 -19.29 -17.28 -3.93
CA LYS A 106 -19.94 -18.58 -3.80
C LYS A 106 -19.24 -19.37 -2.69
N LYS A 107 -19.97 -19.70 -1.62
CA LYS A 107 -19.49 -20.55 -0.53
C LYS A 107 -19.51 -22.00 -1.00
N ILE A 108 -18.37 -22.47 -1.52
CA ILE A 108 -18.20 -23.84 -2.00
C ILE A 108 -17.40 -24.62 -0.95
N VAL A 109 -17.82 -25.86 -0.67
CA VAL A 109 -17.08 -26.78 0.20
C VAL A 109 -15.81 -27.22 -0.52
N LYS A 110 -14.64 -26.97 0.09
CA LYS A 110 -13.36 -27.35 -0.50
C LYS A 110 -13.05 -28.82 -0.21
N ILE A 111 -12.57 -29.54 -1.22
CA ILE A 111 -12.29 -30.99 -1.13
C ILE A 111 -10.90 -31.27 -0.52
N GLY A 112 -9.99 -30.29 -0.63
CA GLY A 112 -8.61 -30.39 -0.12
C GLY A 112 -7.58 -29.88 -1.12
N LYS A 113 -6.32 -30.28 -0.93
CA LYS A 113 -5.20 -29.90 -1.81
C LYS A 113 -5.15 -30.80 -3.06
N PRO A 114 -4.86 -30.25 -4.25
CA PRO A 114 -4.63 -31.05 -5.46
C PRO A 114 -3.31 -31.83 -5.37
N GLY A 115 -3.20 -32.91 -6.14
CA GLY A 115 -1.92 -33.63 -6.30
C GLY A 115 -0.96 -32.81 -7.15
N TYR A 116 0.33 -32.82 -6.84
CA TYR A 116 1.33 -32.09 -7.61
C TYR A 116 2.66 -32.84 -7.68
N ASP A 117 3.39 -32.62 -8.76
CA ASP A 117 4.78 -33.01 -8.95
C ASP A 117 5.59 -31.80 -9.46
N VAL A 118 6.84 -31.69 -9.02
CA VAL A 118 7.73 -30.58 -9.32
C VAL A 118 9.08 -31.12 -9.76
N THR A 119 9.39 -30.96 -11.04
CA THR A 119 10.63 -31.44 -11.64
C THR A 119 11.53 -30.27 -12.03
N ARG A 120 12.83 -30.38 -11.75
CA ARG A 120 13.83 -29.43 -12.23
C ARG A 120 14.17 -29.75 -13.68
N VAL A 121 14.05 -28.75 -14.56
CA VAL A 121 14.31 -28.92 -16.00
C VAL A 121 15.39 -27.96 -16.48
N ARG A 122 16.01 -28.27 -17.62
CA ARG A 122 16.95 -27.38 -18.30
C ARG A 122 16.53 -27.23 -19.75
N ASN A 123 16.57 -26.01 -20.26
CA ASN A 123 16.31 -25.75 -21.67
C ASN A 123 17.56 -26.00 -22.54
N LYS A 124 17.39 -26.02 -23.87
CA LYS A 124 18.46 -26.03 -24.88
C LYS A 124 19.50 -24.92 -24.66
N LYS A 125 19.07 -23.76 -24.15
CA LYS A 125 19.94 -22.62 -23.76
C LYS A 125 20.70 -22.84 -22.44
N ASN A 126 20.64 -24.03 -21.83
CA ASN A 126 21.17 -24.36 -20.50
C ASN A 126 20.64 -23.47 -19.35
N GLN A 127 19.50 -22.81 -19.55
CA GLN A 127 18.78 -22.10 -18.49
C GLN A 127 18.15 -23.12 -17.53
N LEU A 128 18.17 -22.82 -16.23
CA LEU A 128 17.47 -23.60 -15.22
C LEU A 128 15.99 -23.27 -15.27
N GLY A 129 15.16 -24.30 -15.17
CA GLY A 129 13.71 -24.16 -15.11
C GLY A 129 13.07 -25.12 -14.14
N ILE A 130 11.77 -24.93 -13.95
CA ILE A 130 10.94 -25.77 -13.10
C ILE A 130 9.69 -26.15 -13.89
N LEU A 131 9.39 -27.44 -13.90
CA LEU A 131 8.17 -28.02 -14.46
C LEU A 131 7.23 -28.37 -13.30
N PHE A 132 6.03 -27.82 -13.35
CA PHE A 132 4.94 -28.07 -12.44
C PHE A 132 3.91 -28.94 -13.14
N GLU A 133 3.59 -30.08 -12.55
CA GLU A 133 2.50 -30.95 -12.98
C GLU A 133 1.49 -31.06 -11.85
N LEU A 134 0.26 -30.56 -12.06
CA LEU A 134 -0.80 -30.58 -11.06
C LEU A 134 -1.95 -31.45 -11.54
N SER A 135 -2.43 -32.35 -10.69
CA SER A 135 -3.55 -33.25 -10.95
C SER A 135 -4.80 -32.77 -10.22
N PHE A 136 -5.88 -32.53 -10.98
CA PHE A 136 -7.17 -32.04 -10.50
C PHE A 136 -8.33 -32.99 -10.91
N PRO A 137 -8.34 -34.25 -10.44
CA PRO A 137 -9.30 -35.26 -10.91
C PRO A 137 -10.77 -34.84 -10.72
N ASN A 138 -11.10 -34.17 -9.61
CA ASN A 138 -12.47 -33.80 -9.23
C ASN A 138 -12.75 -32.30 -9.43
N ILE A 139 -12.19 -31.69 -10.48
CA ILE A 139 -12.46 -30.28 -10.81
C ILE A 139 -13.90 -30.09 -11.30
N LYS A 140 -14.51 -28.95 -11.00
CA LYS A 140 -15.84 -28.61 -11.49
C LYS A 140 -15.88 -28.56 -13.01
N GLU A 141 -16.98 -29.04 -13.59
CA GLU A 141 -17.22 -29.02 -15.03
C GLU A 141 -17.15 -27.60 -15.60
N ASN A 142 -16.60 -27.47 -16.81
CA ASN A 142 -16.40 -26.20 -17.52
C ASN A 142 -15.53 -25.17 -16.79
N THR A 143 -14.75 -25.58 -15.79
CA THR A 143 -13.74 -24.73 -15.14
C THR A 143 -12.33 -25.22 -15.47
N LYS A 144 -11.40 -24.25 -15.60
CA LYS A 144 -9.97 -24.52 -15.82
C LYS A 144 -9.16 -23.96 -14.66
N PRO A 145 -8.05 -24.61 -14.27
CA PRO A 145 -7.13 -24.06 -13.30
C PRO A 145 -6.59 -22.71 -13.74
N LYS A 146 -6.35 -21.83 -12.78
CA LYS A 146 -5.72 -20.53 -12.98
C LYS A 146 -4.45 -20.46 -12.16
N PHE A 147 -3.50 -19.66 -12.62
CA PHE A 147 -2.27 -19.41 -11.88
C PHE A 147 -2.01 -17.90 -11.77
N ARG A 148 -1.19 -17.52 -10.78
CA ARG A 148 -0.75 -16.14 -10.57
C ARG A 148 0.59 -16.12 -9.83
N PHE A 149 1.48 -15.24 -10.24
CA PHE A 149 2.66 -14.86 -9.47
C PHE A 149 2.28 -13.83 -8.39
N MET A 150 2.80 -14.01 -7.19
CA MET A 150 2.53 -13.19 -6.02
C MET A 150 3.84 -12.84 -5.32
N SER A 151 3.98 -11.58 -4.94
CA SER A 151 5.13 -11.12 -4.16
C SER A 151 5.08 -11.65 -2.73
N SER A 152 6.23 -11.82 -2.09
CA SER A 152 6.31 -12.23 -0.69
C SER A 152 5.69 -11.23 0.29
N PHE A 153 5.53 -9.96 -0.10
CA PHE A 153 4.85 -8.92 0.69
C PHE A 153 3.31 -9.02 0.66
N GLU A 154 2.74 -9.72 -0.33
CA GLU A 154 1.28 -9.87 -0.46
C GLU A 154 0.71 -10.98 0.44
N GLN A 155 1.52 -12.01 0.73
CA GLN A 155 1.10 -13.10 1.59
C GLN A 155 1.13 -12.72 3.07
N LYS A 156 0.32 -13.40 3.88
CA LYS A 156 0.22 -13.19 5.34
C LYS A 156 0.67 -14.41 6.18
N ILE A 157 1.14 -15.46 5.54
CA ILE A 157 1.43 -16.75 6.18
C ILE A 157 2.88 -16.82 6.65
N GLU A 158 3.82 -16.64 5.74
CA GLU A 158 5.25 -16.57 6.05
C GLU A 158 5.72 -15.10 6.13
N PRO A 159 6.80 -14.81 6.87
CA PRO A 159 7.41 -13.47 6.85
C PRO A 159 7.84 -13.08 5.44
N ALA A 160 7.70 -11.80 5.10
CA ALA A 160 8.04 -11.29 3.78
C ALA A 160 9.55 -11.33 3.54
N ASP A 161 9.99 -12.11 2.55
CA ASP A 161 11.38 -12.18 2.09
C ASP A 161 11.47 -11.81 0.61
N LYS A 162 12.24 -10.76 0.29
CA LYS A 162 12.42 -10.25 -1.07
C LYS A 162 13.13 -11.25 -2.00
N LYS A 163 13.86 -12.24 -1.45
CA LYS A 163 14.59 -13.25 -2.25
C LYS A 163 13.66 -14.26 -2.93
N TYR A 164 12.40 -14.31 -2.54
CA TYR A 164 11.44 -15.29 -3.03
C TYR A 164 10.18 -14.63 -3.57
N GLN A 165 9.56 -15.31 -4.52
CA GLN A 165 8.21 -15.07 -5.01
C GLN A 165 7.38 -16.34 -4.81
N TYR A 166 6.06 -16.20 -4.88
CA TYR A 166 5.14 -17.34 -4.76
C TYR A 166 4.36 -17.49 -6.05
N LEU A 167 4.32 -18.71 -6.55
CA LEU A 167 3.49 -19.09 -7.69
C LEU A 167 2.26 -19.84 -7.19
N LEU A 168 1.09 -19.27 -7.41
CA LEU A 168 -0.17 -19.82 -6.93
C LEU A 168 -0.89 -20.54 -8.06
N PHE A 169 -1.54 -21.65 -7.70
CA PHE A 169 -2.48 -22.37 -8.54
C PHE A 169 -3.82 -22.50 -7.83
N ALA A 170 -4.91 -22.16 -8.52
CA ALA A 170 -6.26 -22.21 -7.97
C ALA A 170 -7.21 -22.88 -8.97
N ALA A 171 -8.02 -23.81 -8.47
CA ALA A 171 -9.09 -24.46 -9.21
C ALA A 171 -10.23 -24.79 -8.24
N GLU A 172 -11.49 -24.56 -8.61
CA GLU A 172 -12.65 -24.96 -7.81
C GLU A 172 -12.90 -26.46 -7.99
N PRO A 173 -13.09 -27.28 -6.93
CA PRO A 173 -13.26 -26.96 -5.50
C PRO A 173 -11.98 -27.19 -4.65
N TYR A 174 -10.81 -27.23 -5.28
CA TYR A 174 -9.55 -27.44 -4.59
C TYR A 174 -9.09 -26.21 -3.82
N GLU A 175 -8.26 -26.44 -2.81
CA GLU A 175 -7.52 -25.38 -2.14
C GLU A 175 -6.45 -24.80 -3.07
N THR A 176 -6.26 -23.48 -2.96
CA THR A 176 -5.16 -22.80 -3.64
C THR A 176 -3.84 -23.29 -3.08
N ILE A 177 -2.95 -23.76 -3.94
CA ILE A 177 -1.58 -24.11 -3.56
C ILE A 177 -0.61 -23.03 -4.02
N ALA A 178 0.47 -22.85 -3.28
CA ALA A 178 1.51 -21.89 -3.59
C ALA A 178 2.88 -22.57 -3.54
N PHE A 179 3.71 -22.34 -4.55
CA PHE A 179 5.10 -22.78 -4.59
C PHE A 179 6.01 -21.60 -4.35
N LYS A 180 6.94 -21.76 -3.41
CA LYS A 180 8.00 -20.77 -3.13
C LYS A 180 9.10 -20.92 -4.17
N ILE A 181 9.34 -19.86 -4.93
CA ILE A 181 10.25 -19.82 -6.07
C ILE A 181 11.26 -18.69 -5.83
N PRO A 182 12.54 -18.83 -6.25
CA PRO A 182 13.48 -17.71 -6.21
C PRO A 182 12.95 -16.51 -7.02
N ASN A 183 13.18 -15.31 -6.51
CA ASN A 183 12.85 -14.05 -7.18
C ASN A 183 13.88 -13.74 -8.27
N LEU A 184 13.89 -14.56 -9.32
CA LEU A 184 14.70 -14.39 -10.52
C LEU A 184 13.78 -14.05 -11.69
N ASP A 185 14.28 -13.23 -12.61
CA ASP A 185 13.52 -12.85 -13.80
C ASP A 185 13.19 -14.10 -14.64
N ILE A 186 11.94 -14.20 -15.07
CA ILE A 186 11.43 -15.33 -15.84
C ILE A 186 11.54 -14.96 -17.33
N ASP A 187 11.98 -15.90 -18.15
CA ASP A 187 12.07 -15.70 -19.60
C ASP A 187 10.66 -15.87 -20.22
N GLU A 188 9.97 -14.74 -20.46
CA GLU A 188 8.60 -14.72 -20.99
C GLU A 188 8.50 -14.99 -22.50
N ASN A 189 9.62 -14.89 -23.25
CA ASN A 189 9.57 -14.80 -24.71
C ASN A 189 9.45 -16.14 -25.43
N ASP A 190 10.27 -17.14 -25.05
CA ASP A 190 10.38 -18.39 -25.82
C ASP A 190 9.96 -19.63 -25.02
N ASP A 191 10.21 -19.64 -23.71
CA ASP A 191 10.27 -20.87 -22.94
C ASP A 191 9.30 -20.90 -21.75
N PHE A 192 8.37 -19.94 -21.69
CA PHE A 192 7.23 -19.96 -20.78
C PHE A 192 6.08 -20.74 -21.41
N TYR A 193 5.78 -21.91 -20.87
CA TYR A 193 4.76 -22.81 -21.41
C TYR A 193 3.77 -23.24 -20.34
N TYR A 194 2.48 -23.19 -20.63
CA TYR A 194 1.47 -23.82 -19.79
C TYR A 194 0.36 -24.44 -20.62
N LYS A 195 -0.17 -25.57 -20.15
CA LYS A 195 -1.25 -26.29 -20.82
C LYS A 195 -2.16 -27.01 -19.83
N TRP A 196 -3.46 -26.89 -20.06
CA TRP A 196 -4.48 -27.68 -19.36
C TRP A 196 -4.90 -28.87 -20.23
N PHE A 197 -4.73 -30.08 -19.71
CA PHE A 197 -5.19 -31.31 -20.35
C PHE A 197 -6.54 -31.73 -19.78
N GLU A 198 -7.63 -31.27 -20.40
CA GLU A 198 -8.99 -31.48 -19.89
C GLU A 198 -9.39 -32.96 -19.74
N LYS A 199 -8.91 -33.85 -20.62
CA LYS A 199 -9.21 -35.29 -20.54
C LYS A 199 -8.51 -35.97 -19.36
N LYS A 200 -7.25 -35.63 -19.13
CA LYS A 200 -6.45 -36.19 -18.02
C LYS A 200 -6.65 -35.45 -16.70
N LYS A 201 -7.26 -34.27 -16.75
CA LYS A 201 -7.38 -33.32 -15.65
C LYS A 201 -6.02 -32.94 -15.04
N ILE A 202 -5.00 -32.81 -15.89
CA ILE A 202 -3.65 -32.43 -15.50
C ILE A 202 -3.33 -31.03 -16.05
N PHE A 203 -2.83 -30.16 -15.19
CA PHE A 203 -2.31 -28.85 -15.54
C PHE A 203 -0.78 -28.91 -15.52
N VAL A 204 -0.16 -28.56 -16.64
CA VAL A 204 1.30 -28.53 -16.77
C VAL A 204 1.75 -27.11 -16.99
N MET A 205 2.77 -26.66 -16.26
CA MET A 205 3.42 -25.39 -16.50
C MET A 205 4.92 -25.50 -16.34
N GLN A 206 5.64 -24.99 -17.33
CA GLN A 206 7.09 -24.94 -17.37
C GLN A 206 7.53 -23.49 -17.39
N ILE A 207 8.40 -23.14 -16.46
CA ILE A 207 9.04 -21.83 -16.37
C ILE A 207 10.56 -21.99 -16.45
N HIS A 208 11.23 -21.02 -17.05
CA HIS A 208 12.69 -20.93 -17.06
C HIS A 208 13.13 -19.57 -16.53
N PHE A 209 14.22 -19.59 -15.77
CA PHE A 209 14.82 -18.37 -15.25
C PHE A 209 15.83 -17.83 -16.24
N LEU A 210 15.83 -16.51 -16.38
CA LEU A 210 16.91 -15.80 -17.05
C LEU A 210 18.21 -16.05 -16.29
N ARG A 211 19.25 -16.41 -17.04
CA ARG A 211 20.58 -16.62 -16.49
C ARG A 211 21.13 -15.27 -16.08
N ASN A 212 20.96 -14.90 -14.82
CA ASN A 212 21.55 -13.69 -14.29
C ASN A 212 23.08 -13.90 -14.19
N PRO A 213 23.92 -13.16 -14.94
CA PRO A 213 25.38 -13.33 -14.89
C PRO A 213 25.99 -13.02 -13.51
N GLY A 214 25.22 -12.41 -12.59
CA GLY A 214 25.65 -12.11 -11.21
C GLY A 214 25.34 -13.18 -10.16
N HIS A 215 24.62 -14.26 -10.50
CA HIS A 215 24.29 -15.32 -9.54
C HIS A 215 25.02 -16.61 -9.91
N PHE A 216 26.31 -16.67 -9.60
CA PHE A 216 27.02 -17.94 -9.56
C PHE A 216 26.35 -18.80 -8.48
N PRO A 217 25.84 -20.00 -8.79
CA PRO A 217 25.46 -20.92 -7.73
C PRO A 217 26.73 -21.18 -6.94
N ILE A 218 26.72 -20.85 -5.65
CA ILE A 218 27.74 -21.31 -4.72
C ILE A 218 27.70 -22.83 -4.85
N ARG A 219 28.64 -23.38 -5.60
CA ARG A 219 28.91 -24.81 -5.58
C ARG A 219 29.22 -25.10 -4.12
N ASN A 220 28.46 -25.99 -3.51
CA ASN A 220 28.81 -26.64 -2.25
C ASN A 220 30.30 -26.99 -2.33
N ASN A 221 31.13 -26.27 -1.58
CA ASN A 221 32.53 -26.60 -1.42
C ASN A 221 32.72 -26.90 0.07
N PRO A 222 32.80 -28.18 0.48
CA PRO A 222 33.34 -28.49 1.78
C PRO A 222 34.85 -28.21 1.68
N ASN A 223 35.37 -27.36 2.57
CA ASN A 223 36.80 -27.06 2.75
C ASN A 223 37.46 -26.15 1.70
N ILE A 224 37.35 -24.83 1.87
CA ILE A 224 38.45 -23.90 1.58
C ILE A 224 38.42 -22.80 2.66
N LEU A 225 39.45 -22.74 3.51
CA LEU A 225 39.67 -21.62 4.43
C LEU A 225 40.05 -20.35 3.63
N PRO A 226 39.62 -19.16 4.06
CA PRO A 226 39.82 -17.92 3.32
C PRO A 226 41.31 -17.55 3.17
N ALA A 227 41.65 -16.99 2.00
CA ALA A 227 43.00 -16.67 1.52
C ALA A 227 43.80 -15.61 2.33
N HIS A 228 43.33 -15.21 3.51
CA HIS A 228 44.06 -14.31 4.41
C HIS A 228 44.78 -15.04 5.56
N MET A 229 44.66 -16.37 5.64
CA MET A 229 45.34 -17.23 6.63
C MET A 229 46.42 -18.11 6.00
N GLN A 230 47.16 -17.60 5.01
CA GLN A 230 48.39 -18.21 4.51
C GLN A 230 49.56 -17.24 4.70
N TRP A 231 50.13 -17.23 5.91
CA TRP A 231 51.53 -16.91 6.22
C TRP A 231 51.95 -17.82 7.37
#